data_AF-A0A2V8J5G8-F1
#
_entry.id   AF-A0A2V8J5G8-F1
#
_cell.length_a   1.000
_cell.length_b   1.000
_cell.length_c   1.000
_cell.angle_alpha   90.00
_cell.angle_beta   90.00
_cell.angle_gamma   90.00
#
_symmetry.space_group_name_H-M   'P 1'
#
loop_
_entity.id
_entity.type
_entity.pdbx_description
1 polymer ?
#
loop_
_entity_poly.entity_id
_entity_poly.type
_entity_poly.pdbx_seq_one_letter_code
_entity_poly.pdbx_strand_id
1 'polypeptide(L)'
;MLPLLALIIALQSPQAIKLKRFEIVRVDPAGMNRLPPSLRAIFAEPVPDAEPVASLNEAATRAGFTPRLPKSATPLQIGVTDPVHADARIEIAALNQALRDGTVTNVTVPQDWDAVTIAIEQGRGVLADYGDFLIVQAPPLTLNTPSGFPLDQFVEVLFRVVGINGPDARTLREKFAANPAVFFPIPIRYEMDIHEVRLNSGSGLLMQNASKVGDLALVWSTTDHIYFLSGGLTETRIIELANSIQ
;
A
#
# COMPACT_ATOMS: atom_id res chain seq x y z
N MET A 1 16.06 53.48 8.73
CA MET A 1 15.78 52.30 9.58
C MET A 1 14.65 51.52 8.94
N LEU A 2 14.96 50.38 8.30
CA LEU A 2 13.97 49.39 7.85
C LEU A 2 13.61 48.48 9.03
N PRO A 3 12.35 48.10 9.25
CA PRO A 3 12.05 46.95 10.10
C PRO A 3 12.18 45.67 9.27
N LEU A 4 12.95 44.73 9.82
CA LEU A 4 13.17 43.38 9.33
C LEU A 4 11.88 42.56 9.60
N LEU A 5 11.23 42.10 8.53
CA LEU A 5 10.10 41.18 8.62
C LEU A 5 10.65 39.78 8.94
N ALA A 6 10.53 39.33 10.18
CA ALA A 6 10.91 37.98 10.58
C ALA A 6 9.83 36.98 10.13
N LEU A 7 10.14 36.18 9.11
CA LEU A 7 9.33 35.04 8.69
C LEU A 7 9.50 33.91 9.72
N ILE A 8 8.49 33.69 10.55
CA ILE A 8 8.44 32.53 11.46
C ILE A 8 8.02 31.32 10.62
N ILE A 9 8.98 30.51 10.19
CA ILE A 9 8.71 29.16 9.70
C ILE A 9 8.45 28.31 10.94
N ALA A 10 7.17 28.11 11.28
CA ALA A 10 6.81 27.08 12.25
C ALA A 10 7.14 25.73 11.62
N LEU A 11 8.18 25.04 12.13
CA LEU A 11 8.41 23.63 11.83
C LEU A 11 7.22 22.83 12.39
N GLN A 12 6.22 22.59 11.55
CA GLN A 12 5.16 21.66 11.84
C GLN A 12 5.76 20.26 11.96
N SER A 13 5.65 19.65 13.13
CA SER A 13 6.11 18.28 13.34
C SER A 13 5.35 17.33 12.40
N PRO A 14 6.03 16.36 11.77
CA PRO A 14 5.36 15.40 10.92
C PRO A 14 4.37 14.53 11.73
N GLN A 15 3.21 14.26 11.14
CA GLN A 15 2.24 13.31 11.65
C GLN A 15 2.51 11.94 11.02
N ALA A 16 2.80 10.94 11.86
CA ALA A 16 2.99 9.56 11.43
C ALA A 16 1.67 8.79 11.44
N ILE A 17 1.27 8.26 10.29
CA ILE A 17 0.04 7.50 10.08
C ILE A 17 0.40 6.07 9.68
N LYS A 18 0.19 5.11 10.58
CA LYS A 18 0.40 3.68 10.29
C LYS A 18 -0.78 3.13 9.50
N LEU A 19 -0.51 2.54 8.35
CA LEU A 19 -1.50 1.91 7.49
C LEU A 19 -1.66 0.44 7.90
N LYS A 20 -2.77 0.12 8.57
CA LYS A 20 -3.05 -1.21 9.14
C LYS A 20 -4.27 -1.87 8.50
N ARG A 21 -4.56 -1.52 7.27
CA ARG A 21 -5.65 -2.09 6.48
C ARG A 21 -5.22 -2.09 5.03
N PHE A 22 -5.84 -2.95 4.25
CA PHE A 22 -5.73 -2.96 2.81
C PHE A 22 -7.04 -2.47 2.21
N GLU A 23 -6.96 -1.72 1.12
CA GLU A 23 -8.10 -1.40 0.27
C GLU A 23 -7.71 -1.70 -1.17
N ILE A 24 -8.53 -2.49 -1.86
CA ILE A 24 -8.33 -2.71 -3.29
C ILE A 24 -8.94 -1.55 -4.05
N VAL A 25 -8.16 -0.92 -4.91
CA VAL A 25 -8.62 0.17 -5.77
C VAL A 25 -8.58 -0.29 -7.22
N ARG A 26 -9.74 -0.27 -7.88
CA ARG A 26 -9.82 -0.58 -9.31
C ARG A 26 -9.39 0.64 -10.11
N VAL A 27 -8.31 0.51 -10.87
CA VAL A 27 -7.66 1.64 -11.54
C VAL A 27 -7.62 1.47 -13.06
N ASP A 28 -7.71 2.59 -13.77
CA ASP A 28 -7.34 2.67 -15.18
C ASP A 28 -5.81 2.54 -15.30
N PRO A 29 -5.29 1.54 -16.06
CA PRO A 29 -3.86 1.42 -16.33
C PRO A 29 -3.24 2.68 -16.93
N ALA A 30 -3.96 3.39 -17.82
CA ALA A 30 -3.49 4.65 -18.35
C ALA A 30 -3.46 5.72 -17.25
N GLY A 31 -4.41 5.68 -16.31
CA GLY A 31 -4.41 6.48 -15.08
C GLY A 31 -3.17 6.29 -14.22
N MET A 32 -2.77 5.04 -13.97
CA MET A 32 -1.52 4.75 -13.25
C MET A 32 -0.29 5.31 -13.97
N ASN A 33 -0.25 5.26 -15.30
CA ASN A 33 0.84 5.82 -16.08
C ASN A 33 0.87 7.36 -16.05
N ARG A 34 -0.30 8.01 -15.96
CA ARG A 34 -0.45 9.47 -15.82
C ARG A 34 -0.02 10.00 -14.46
N LEU A 35 -0.03 9.17 -13.41
CA LEU A 35 0.43 9.61 -12.09
C LEU A 35 1.87 10.15 -12.17
N PRO A 36 2.14 11.33 -11.58
CA PRO A 36 3.50 11.81 -11.41
C PRO A 36 4.37 10.71 -10.75
N PRO A 37 5.58 10.42 -11.26
CA PRO A 37 6.40 9.32 -10.74
C PRO A 37 6.61 9.36 -9.23
N SER A 38 6.80 10.55 -8.65
CA SER A 38 6.95 10.76 -7.21
C SER A 38 5.76 10.25 -6.39
N LEU A 39 4.55 10.27 -6.96
CA LEU A 39 3.31 9.92 -6.26
C LEU A 39 2.93 8.45 -6.40
N ARG A 40 3.62 7.68 -7.26
CA ARG A 40 3.29 6.27 -7.51
C ARG A 40 3.50 5.39 -6.27
N ALA A 41 4.48 5.72 -5.43
CA ALA A 41 4.80 4.98 -4.20
C ALA A 41 3.68 5.01 -3.14
N ILE A 42 2.66 5.88 -3.29
CA ILE A 42 1.45 5.86 -2.45
C ILE A 42 0.62 4.58 -2.69
N PHE A 43 0.74 3.98 -3.88
CA PHE A 43 0.11 2.72 -4.21
C PHE A 43 1.11 1.59 -4.00
N ALA A 44 0.68 0.53 -3.32
CA ALA A 44 1.57 -0.56 -2.94
C ALA A 44 1.91 -1.48 -4.11
N GLU A 45 3.14 -2.00 -4.06
CA GLU A 45 3.59 -3.12 -4.86
C GLU A 45 3.35 -4.43 -4.07
N PRO A 46 2.62 -5.42 -4.63
CA PRO A 46 2.23 -6.62 -3.89
C PRO A 46 3.38 -7.54 -3.51
N VAL A 47 4.34 -7.72 -4.43
CA VAL A 47 5.44 -8.69 -4.28
C VAL A 47 6.75 -7.95 -4.61
N PRO A 48 7.49 -7.50 -3.59
CA PRO A 48 8.79 -6.88 -3.81
C PRO A 48 9.84 -7.93 -4.14
N ASP A 49 10.92 -7.50 -4.77
CA ASP A 49 12.14 -8.30 -4.89
C ASP A 49 12.70 -8.63 -3.49
N ALA A 50 13.24 -9.85 -3.35
CA ALA A 50 13.82 -10.32 -2.10
C ALA A 50 15.21 -10.92 -2.35
N GLU A 51 16.18 -10.52 -1.53
CA GLU A 51 17.51 -11.09 -1.55
C GLU A 51 17.51 -12.44 -0.79
N PRO A 52 17.91 -13.56 -1.42
CA PRO A 52 17.93 -14.86 -0.75
C PRO A 52 18.87 -14.87 0.46
N VAL A 53 18.48 -15.57 1.53
CA VAL A 53 19.28 -15.75 2.75
C VAL A 53 19.39 -17.23 3.11
N ALA A 54 20.43 -17.59 3.86
CA ALA A 54 20.74 -18.99 4.15
C ALA A 54 19.85 -19.62 5.23
N SER A 55 19.17 -18.80 6.05
CA SER A 55 18.35 -19.29 7.15
C SER A 55 17.28 -18.31 7.61
N LEU A 56 16.28 -18.83 8.33
CA LEU A 56 15.28 -18.02 9.02
C LEU A 56 15.89 -17.08 10.07
N ASN A 57 16.97 -17.51 10.74
CA ASN A 57 17.65 -16.68 11.73
C ASN A 57 18.36 -15.48 11.09
N GLU A 58 18.98 -15.69 9.94
CA GLU A 58 19.56 -14.61 9.14
C GLU A 58 18.47 -13.64 8.66
N ALA A 59 17.35 -14.17 8.14
CA ALA A 59 16.19 -13.37 7.74
C ALA A 59 15.69 -12.50 8.90
N ALA A 60 15.51 -13.09 10.08
CA ALA A 60 15.03 -12.39 11.27
C ALA A 60 15.99 -11.27 11.71
N THR A 61 17.30 -11.56 11.69
CA THR A 61 18.33 -10.58 12.05
C THR A 61 18.34 -9.40 11.09
N ARG A 62 18.27 -9.66 9.78
CA ARG A 62 18.26 -8.61 8.74
C ARG A 62 16.97 -7.81 8.73
N ALA A 63 15.82 -8.47 8.93
CA ALA A 63 14.52 -7.82 8.89
C ALA A 63 14.19 -7.04 10.17
N GLY A 64 14.83 -7.39 11.30
CA GLY A 64 14.60 -6.74 12.60
C GLY A 64 13.35 -7.25 13.33
N PHE A 65 12.76 -8.36 12.87
CA PHE A 65 11.66 -9.05 13.53
C PHE A 65 11.73 -10.56 13.28
N THR A 66 11.09 -11.37 14.12
CA THR A 66 11.00 -12.82 13.92
C THR A 66 9.88 -13.14 12.93
N PRO A 67 10.15 -13.72 11.75
CA PRO A 67 9.11 -14.00 10.77
C PRO A 67 8.15 -15.06 11.29
N ARG A 68 6.86 -14.79 11.14
CA ARG A 68 5.77 -15.72 11.44
C ARG A 68 5.54 -16.63 10.25
N LEU A 69 5.75 -17.94 10.40
CA LEU A 69 5.61 -18.91 9.33
C LEU A 69 4.58 -19.99 9.69
N PRO A 70 3.88 -20.57 8.70
CA PRO A 70 2.97 -21.69 8.94
C PRO A 70 3.73 -22.92 9.46
N LYS A 71 3.28 -23.51 10.57
CA LYS A 71 3.89 -24.71 11.14
C LYS A 71 3.78 -25.96 10.26
N SER A 72 2.81 -25.98 9.34
CA SER A 72 2.50 -27.13 8.50
C SER A 72 3.39 -27.24 7.25
N ALA A 73 4.29 -26.28 7.02
CA ALA A 73 5.12 -26.23 5.83
C ALA A 73 6.51 -25.66 6.14
N THR A 74 7.51 -26.08 5.36
CA THR A 74 8.86 -25.53 5.43
C THR A 74 9.14 -24.79 4.13
N PRO A 75 9.60 -23.53 4.17
CA PRO A 75 9.93 -22.80 2.95
C PRO A 75 11.12 -23.45 2.24
N LEU A 76 11.04 -23.52 0.92
CA LEU A 76 12.14 -23.94 0.05
C LEU A 76 13.21 -22.85 -0.02
N GLN A 77 12.77 -21.59 -0.02
CA GLN A 77 13.65 -20.42 -0.07
C GLN A 77 13.11 -19.32 0.85
N ILE A 78 14.02 -18.62 1.51
CA ILE A 78 13.73 -17.43 2.30
C ILE A 78 14.53 -16.27 1.72
N GLY A 79 13.91 -15.11 1.64
CA GLY A 79 14.55 -13.87 1.24
C GLY A 79 14.14 -12.70 2.13
N VAL A 80 14.96 -11.65 2.09
CA VAL A 80 14.70 -10.38 2.79
C VAL A 80 14.46 -9.32 1.75
N THR A 81 13.36 -8.59 1.89
CA THR A 81 13.03 -7.46 1.01
C THR A 81 13.77 -6.23 1.52
N ASP A 82 14.07 -5.30 0.62
CA ASP A 82 14.59 -4.00 1.03
C ASP A 82 13.52 -3.16 1.75
N PRO A 83 13.94 -2.21 2.61
CA PRO A 83 13.00 -1.29 3.22
C PRO A 83 12.44 -0.33 2.16
N VAL A 84 11.21 0.13 2.38
CA VAL A 84 10.62 1.18 1.56
C VAL A 84 10.97 2.52 2.18
N HIS A 85 11.68 3.35 1.42
CA HIS A 85 11.93 4.76 1.73
C HIS A 85 11.65 5.57 0.47
N ALA A 86 10.50 6.25 0.44
CA ALA A 86 10.11 7.06 -0.72
C ALA A 86 9.52 8.40 -0.28
N ASP A 87 9.77 9.43 -1.08
CA ASP A 87 9.20 10.77 -0.88
C ASP A 87 8.16 11.05 -1.97
N ALA A 88 6.90 11.07 -1.58
CA ALA A 88 5.82 11.56 -2.42
C ALA A 88 5.77 13.08 -2.37
N ARG A 89 6.62 13.69 -3.20
CA ARG A 89 6.63 15.15 -3.41
C ARG A 89 5.53 15.55 -4.38
N ILE A 90 4.67 16.46 -3.94
CA ILE A 90 3.58 17.02 -4.73
C ILE A 90 4.13 18.14 -5.61
N GLU A 91 3.96 17.98 -6.91
CA GLU A 91 4.20 19.01 -7.92
C GLU A 91 2.87 19.35 -8.57
N ILE A 92 2.32 20.53 -8.24
CA ILE A 92 0.95 20.87 -8.64
C ILE A 92 0.80 20.93 -10.16
N ALA A 93 1.83 21.41 -10.87
CA ALA A 93 1.81 21.47 -12.33
C ALA A 93 1.67 20.06 -12.94
N ALA A 94 2.44 19.08 -12.45
CA ALA A 94 2.39 17.69 -12.90
C ALA A 94 1.05 17.04 -12.52
N LEU A 95 0.56 17.28 -11.30
CA LEU A 95 -0.72 16.72 -10.84
C LEU A 95 -1.92 17.27 -11.64
N ASN A 96 -1.94 18.58 -11.90
CA ASN A 96 -2.95 19.20 -12.77
C ASN A 96 -2.85 18.74 -14.22
N GLN A 97 -1.64 18.47 -14.71
CA GLN A 97 -1.47 17.87 -16.04
C GLN A 97 -2.06 16.45 -16.08
N ALA A 98 -1.74 15.61 -15.08
CA ALA A 98 -2.29 14.26 -14.99
C ALA A 98 -3.82 14.22 -14.94
N LEU A 99 -4.45 15.16 -14.21
CA LEU A 99 -5.91 15.32 -14.18
C LEU A 99 -6.48 15.73 -15.55
N ARG A 100 -5.85 16.68 -16.25
CA ARG A 100 -6.26 17.12 -17.60
C ARG A 100 -6.14 15.99 -18.63
N ASP A 101 -5.05 15.25 -18.59
CA ASP A 101 -4.82 14.07 -19.46
C ASP A 101 -5.80 12.93 -19.14
N GLY A 102 -6.33 12.91 -17.91
CA GLY A 102 -7.43 12.07 -17.47
C GLY A 102 -8.83 12.61 -17.77
N THR A 103 -8.93 13.73 -18.49
CA THR A 103 -10.17 14.49 -18.74
C THR A 103 -10.97 14.83 -17.47
N VAL A 104 -10.31 14.87 -16.31
CA VAL A 104 -10.88 15.25 -15.03
C VAL A 104 -10.83 16.76 -14.88
N THR A 105 -11.99 17.41 -14.98
CA THR A 105 -12.12 18.88 -14.92
C THR A 105 -12.76 19.38 -13.64
N ASN A 106 -13.37 18.48 -12.85
CA ASN A 106 -14.13 18.81 -11.64
C ASN A 106 -13.36 18.57 -10.33
N VAL A 107 -12.04 18.76 -10.37
CA VAL A 107 -11.13 18.63 -9.22
C VAL A 107 -10.28 19.89 -9.15
N THR A 108 -10.21 20.49 -7.96
CA THR A 108 -9.33 21.64 -7.68
C THR A 108 -8.20 21.16 -6.80
N VAL A 109 -6.96 21.32 -7.24
CA VAL A 109 -5.76 21.07 -6.42
C VAL A 109 -5.38 22.36 -5.69
N PRO A 110 -5.43 22.39 -4.35
CA PRO A 110 -5.04 23.57 -3.57
C PRO A 110 -3.58 23.96 -3.82
N GLN A 111 -3.31 25.26 -4.03
CA GLN A 111 -1.98 25.77 -4.39
C GLN A 111 -0.95 25.61 -3.28
N ASP A 112 -1.40 25.55 -2.03
CA ASP A 112 -0.58 25.33 -0.84
C ASP A 112 -0.07 23.89 -0.70
N TRP A 113 -0.49 22.97 -1.58
CA TRP A 113 0.07 21.61 -1.64
C TRP A 113 1.39 21.55 -2.41
N ASP A 114 1.79 22.60 -3.13
CA ASP A 114 3.02 22.54 -3.93
C ASP A 114 4.23 22.34 -3.03
N ALA A 115 5.15 21.48 -3.47
CA ALA A 115 6.34 21.09 -2.73
C ALA A 115 6.10 20.36 -1.39
N VAL A 116 4.85 20.11 -0.98
CA VAL A 116 4.56 19.22 0.15
C VAL A 116 5.16 17.85 -0.13
N THR A 117 5.83 17.30 0.87
CA THR A 117 6.46 15.98 0.80
C THR A 117 5.82 15.07 1.83
N ILE A 118 5.37 13.92 1.39
CA ILE A 118 4.86 12.84 2.23
C ILE A 118 5.91 11.74 2.21
N ALA A 119 6.56 11.50 3.34
CA ALA A 119 7.52 10.41 3.44
C ALA A 119 6.77 9.09 3.66
N ILE A 120 7.18 8.06 2.93
CA ILE A 120 6.62 6.73 2.91
C ILE A 120 7.69 5.78 3.43
N GLU A 121 7.40 5.14 4.56
CA GLU A 121 8.37 4.32 5.28
C GLU A 121 7.83 2.93 5.58
N GLN A 122 8.64 1.93 5.28
CA GLN A 122 8.43 0.56 5.71
C GLN A 122 9.77 -0.10 6.01
N GLY A 123 9.83 -0.84 7.11
CA GLY A 123 10.99 -1.68 7.38
C GLY A 123 11.14 -2.79 6.35
N ARG A 124 12.30 -3.46 6.37
CA ARG A 124 12.55 -4.67 5.59
C ARG A 124 11.46 -5.71 5.84
N GLY A 125 11.08 -6.46 4.81
CA GLY A 125 10.17 -7.60 4.89
C GLY A 125 10.91 -8.93 4.77
N VAL A 126 10.15 -10.01 4.93
CA VAL A 126 10.62 -11.38 4.69
C VAL A 126 9.67 -12.06 3.71
N LEU A 127 10.25 -12.63 2.66
CA LEU A 127 9.58 -13.47 1.68
C LEU A 127 9.96 -14.93 1.98
N ALA A 128 8.96 -15.79 2.08
CA ALA A 128 9.13 -17.23 2.23
C ALA A 128 8.42 -17.92 1.07
N ASP A 129 9.19 -18.60 0.21
CA ASP A 129 8.71 -19.34 -0.95
C ASP A 129 8.63 -20.83 -0.62
N TYR A 130 7.47 -21.43 -0.86
CA TYR A 130 7.18 -22.85 -0.61
C TYR A 130 7.02 -23.66 -1.91
N GLY A 131 7.30 -23.06 -3.08
CA GLY A 131 7.12 -23.64 -4.39
C GLY A 131 5.71 -23.42 -4.94
N ASP A 132 4.69 -23.90 -4.23
CA ASP A 132 3.29 -23.80 -4.66
C ASP A 132 2.61 -22.50 -4.22
N PHE A 133 3.19 -21.83 -3.22
CA PHE A 133 2.73 -20.55 -2.69
C PHE A 133 3.88 -19.79 -2.06
N LEU A 134 3.70 -18.48 -1.89
CA LEU A 134 4.64 -17.61 -1.22
C LEU A 134 3.94 -16.80 -0.12
N ILE A 135 4.68 -16.44 0.91
CA ILE A 135 4.26 -15.52 1.96
C ILE A 135 5.25 -14.37 2.02
N VAL A 136 4.75 -13.15 1.91
CA VAL A 136 5.49 -11.92 2.23
C VAL A 136 4.93 -11.36 3.53
N GLN A 137 5.81 -10.95 4.43
CA GLN A 137 5.46 -10.22 5.63
C GLN A 137 6.40 -9.05 5.85
N ALA A 138 5.85 -7.92 6.31
CA ALA A 138 6.62 -6.71 6.58
C ALA A 138 5.97 -5.91 7.71
N PRO A 139 6.69 -5.00 8.38
CA PRO A 139 6.07 -4.02 9.27
C PRO A 139 5.02 -3.17 8.54
N PRO A 140 4.02 -2.60 9.24
CA PRO A 140 3.06 -1.68 8.63
C PRO A 140 3.75 -0.48 7.97
N LEU A 141 3.30 -0.14 6.77
CA LEU A 141 3.71 1.07 6.07
C LEU A 141 3.27 2.30 6.88
N THR A 142 4.13 3.31 6.95
CA THR A 142 3.86 4.57 7.63
C THR A 142 3.91 5.72 6.63
N LEU A 143 2.90 6.58 6.66
CA LEU A 143 2.91 7.86 5.96
C LEU A 143 3.24 8.97 6.96
N ASN A 144 4.29 9.71 6.68
CA ASN A 144 4.70 10.87 7.46
C ASN A 144 4.33 12.13 6.67
N THR A 145 3.31 12.85 7.15
CA THR A 145 2.77 14.05 6.48
C THR A 145 3.04 15.31 7.31
N PRO A 146 3.16 16.50 6.70
CA PRO A 146 3.13 17.74 7.47
C PRO A 146 1.88 17.84 8.33
N SER A 147 1.99 18.39 9.54
CA SER A 147 0.84 18.57 10.43
C SER A 147 -0.25 19.39 9.76
N GLY A 148 -1.49 18.89 9.78
CA GLY A 148 -2.64 19.58 9.19
C GLY A 148 -2.76 19.44 7.68
N PHE A 149 -1.85 18.72 7.01
CA PHE A 149 -2.01 18.40 5.60
C PHE A 149 -3.27 17.51 5.41
N PRO A 150 -4.20 17.87 4.50
CA PRO A 150 -5.43 17.12 4.28
C PRO A 150 -5.18 15.86 3.45
N LEU A 151 -4.53 14.86 4.06
CA LEU A 151 -4.11 13.63 3.38
C LEU A 151 -5.28 12.88 2.73
N ASP A 152 -6.45 12.89 3.36
CA ASP A 152 -7.67 12.28 2.82
C ASP A 152 -8.10 12.95 1.49
N GLN A 153 -8.09 14.28 1.42
CA GLN A 153 -8.40 15.01 0.20
C GLN A 153 -7.35 14.77 -0.88
N PHE A 154 -6.07 14.69 -0.49
CA PHE A 154 -5.00 14.37 -1.42
C PHE A 154 -5.17 12.98 -2.04
N VAL A 155 -5.49 11.95 -1.26
CA VAL A 155 -5.74 10.61 -1.82
C VAL A 155 -6.98 10.58 -2.71
N GLU A 156 -8.03 11.38 -2.42
CA GLU A 156 -9.16 11.55 -3.36
C GLU A 156 -8.68 12.05 -4.72
N VAL A 157 -7.82 13.07 -4.75
CA VAL A 157 -7.24 13.59 -6.00
C VAL A 157 -6.47 12.49 -6.75
N LEU A 158 -5.67 11.68 -6.04
CA LEU A 158 -4.95 10.57 -6.66
C LEU A 158 -5.91 9.53 -7.25
N PHE A 159 -7.00 9.19 -6.54
CA PHE A 159 -8.04 8.30 -7.06
C PHE A 159 -8.64 8.81 -8.36
N ARG A 160 -8.88 10.12 -8.46
CA ARG A 160 -9.38 10.73 -9.69
C ARG A 160 -8.38 10.60 -10.84
N VAL A 161 -7.07 10.79 -10.60
CA VAL A 161 -6.04 10.60 -11.63
C VAL A 161 -6.00 9.16 -12.16
N VAL A 162 -6.15 8.18 -11.26
CA VAL A 162 -6.14 6.76 -11.62
C VAL A 162 -7.48 6.26 -12.18
N GLY A 163 -8.41 7.16 -12.51
CA GLY A 163 -9.64 6.86 -13.25
C GLY A 163 -10.85 6.49 -12.39
N ILE A 164 -10.77 6.65 -11.06
CA ILE A 164 -11.92 6.45 -10.17
C ILE A 164 -12.84 7.67 -10.31
N ASN A 165 -14.15 7.44 -10.44
CA ASN A 165 -15.13 8.52 -10.56
C ASN A 165 -15.30 9.29 -9.24
N GLY A 166 -15.96 10.45 -9.28
CA GLY A 166 -16.09 11.33 -8.12
C GLY A 166 -16.78 10.70 -6.90
N PRO A 167 -17.99 10.13 -7.04
CA PRO A 167 -18.68 9.46 -5.94
C PRO A 167 -17.85 8.33 -5.29
N ASP A 168 -17.21 7.47 -6.10
CA ASP A 168 -16.43 6.35 -5.58
C ASP A 168 -15.13 6.83 -4.91
N ALA A 169 -14.46 7.82 -5.51
CA ALA A 169 -13.26 8.42 -4.92
C ALA A 169 -13.56 9.08 -3.56
N ARG A 170 -14.72 9.75 -3.43
CA ARG A 170 -15.15 10.33 -2.16
C ARG A 170 -15.48 9.27 -1.11
N THR A 171 -16.12 8.17 -1.52
CA THR A 171 -16.38 7.04 -0.64
C THR A 171 -15.08 6.43 -0.12
N LEU A 172 -14.08 6.26 -1.00
CA LEU A 172 -12.74 5.79 -0.62
C LEU A 172 -12.02 6.80 0.29
N ARG A 173 -12.15 8.10 0.04
CA ARG A 173 -11.64 9.16 0.93
C ARG A 173 -12.21 9.03 2.34
N GLU A 174 -13.53 8.90 2.45
CA GLU A 174 -14.21 8.79 3.75
C GLU A 174 -13.76 7.53 4.51
N LYS A 175 -13.66 6.40 3.81
CA LYS A 175 -13.09 5.16 4.37
C LYS A 175 -11.65 5.35 4.85
N PHE A 176 -10.83 6.06 4.08
CA PHE A 176 -9.43 6.31 4.43
C PHE A 176 -9.32 7.25 5.64
N ALA A 177 -10.10 8.33 5.68
CA ALA A 177 -10.13 9.26 6.80
C ALA A 177 -10.54 8.58 8.12
N ALA A 178 -11.47 7.64 8.06
CA ALA A 178 -11.90 6.86 9.23
C ALA A 178 -10.86 5.81 9.67
N ASN A 179 -10.22 5.14 8.72
CA ASN A 179 -9.24 4.10 8.98
C ASN A 179 -8.21 3.98 7.83
N PRO A 180 -7.04 4.64 7.93
CA PRO A 180 -6.05 4.67 6.85
C PRO A 180 -5.61 3.28 6.38
N ALA A 181 -5.52 3.10 5.06
CA ALA A 181 -5.25 1.82 4.42
C ALA A 181 -4.16 1.95 3.36
N VAL A 182 -3.46 0.85 3.12
CA VAL A 182 -2.60 0.63 1.97
C VAL A 182 -3.47 0.35 0.75
N PHE A 183 -3.22 1.04 -0.37
CA PHE A 183 -3.99 0.88 -1.60
C PHE A 183 -3.31 -0.12 -2.55
N PHE A 184 -4.04 -1.17 -2.91
CA PHE A 184 -3.61 -2.16 -3.90
C PHE A 184 -4.29 -1.88 -5.24
N PRO A 185 -3.55 -1.38 -6.25
CA PRO A 185 -4.13 -1.07 -7.54
C PRO A 185 -4.37 -2.35 -8.35
N ILE A 186 -5.63 -2.60 -8.72
CA ILE A 186 -5.99 -3.66 -9.67
C ILE A 186 -6.54 -3.01 -10.94
N PRO A 187 -5.94 -3.27 -12.12
CA PRO A 187 -6.49 -2.81 -13.39
C PRO A 187 -7.97 -3.17 -13.56
N ILE A 188 -8.79 -2.18 -13.96
CA ILE A 188 -10.24 -2.37 -14.23
C ILE A 188 -10.55 -3.46 -15.26
N ARG A 189 -9.60 -3.76 -16.15
CA ARG A 189 -9.71 -4.81 -17.18
C ARG A 189 -9.70 -6.23 -16.60
N TYR A 190 -9.25 -6.40 -15.35
CA TYR A 190 -9.22 -7.69 -14.70
C TYR A 190 -10.52 -7.92 -13.94
N GLU A 191 -11.28 -8.91 -14.41
CA GLU A 191 -12.39 -9.45 -13.66
C GLU A 191 -11.81 -10.25 -12.49
N MET A 192 -11.98 -9.70 -11.30
CA MET A 192 -11.50 -10.26 -10.04
C MET A 192 -12.68 -10.39 -9.10
N ASP A 193 -12.80 -11.57 -8.50
CA ASP A 193 -13.61 -11.75 -7.29
C ASP A 193 -12.78 -11.28 -6.10
N ILE A 194 -13.35 -10.35 -5.34
CA ILE A 194 -12.69 -9.70 -4.21
C ILE A 194 -13.70 -9.64 -3.08
N HIS A 195 -13.39 -10.28 -1.96
CA HIS A 195 -14.25 -10.29 -0.80
C HIS A 195 -13.45 -10.36 0.49
N GLU A 196 -14.09 -9.88 1.56
CA GLU A 196 -13.53 -9.99 2.90
C GLU A 196 -13.68 -11.44 3.41
N VAL A 197 -12.63 -11.95 4.03
CA VAL A 197 -12.61 -13.24 4.71
C VAL A 197 -12.24 -13.07 6.18
N ARG A 198 -12.77 -13.95 7.04
CA ARG A 198 -12.49 -13.94 8.48
C ARG A 198 -11.28 -14.82 8.79
N LEU A 199 -10.29 -14.24 9.44
CA LEU A 199 -9.08 -14.89 9.95
C LEU A 199 -9.05 -14.85 11.48
N ASN A 200 -8.22 -15.68 12.09
CA ASN A 200 -7.92 -15.67 13.53
C ASN A 200 -7.36 -14.30 13.97
N SER A 201 -6.61 -13.65 13.08
CA SER A 201 -5.97 -12.35 13.30
C SER A 201 -6.88 -11.15 13.04
N GLY A 202 -8.06 -11.33 12.41
CA GLY A 202 -8.90 -10.23 11.99
C GLY A 202 -9.61 -10.47 10.65
N SER A 203 -9.85 -9.41 9.90
CA SER A 203 -10.35 -9.50 8.53
C SER A 203 -9.19 -9.47 7.54
N GLY A 204 -9.30 -10.23 6.45
CA GLY A 204 -8.40 -10.19 5.29
C GLY A 204 -9.19 -9.95 4.00
N LEU A 205 -8.51 -9.50 2.95
CA LEU A 205 -9.08 -9.39 1.61
C LEU A 205 -8.54 -10.52 0.74
N LEU A 206 -9.45 -11.40 0.29
CA LEU A 206 -9.15 -12.43 -0.67
C LEU A 206 -9.40 -11.90 -2.09
N MET A 207 -8.50 -12.21 -3.00
CA MET A 207 -8.55 -11.82 -4.40
C MET A 207 -8.29 -13.04 -5.26
N GLN A 208 -9.15 -13.26 -6.26
CA GLN A 208 -8.95 -14.28 -7.27
C GLN A 208 -9.50 -13.79 -8.61
N ASN A 209 -8.98 -14.29 -9.72
CA ASN A 209 -9.63 -14.11 -11.02
C ASN A 209 -11.09 -14.58 -10.95
N ALA A 210 -12.02 -13.84 -11.56
CA ALA A 210 -13.45 -14.19 -11.60
C ALA A 210 -13.72 -15.56 -12.23
N SER A 211 -12.87 -15.99 -13.18
CA SER A 211 -12.90 -17.35 -13.75
C SER A 211 -12.49 -18.45 -12.77
N LYS A 212 -11.98 -18.08 -11.59
CA LYS A 212 -11.41 -18.98 -10.57
C LYS A 212 -10.23 -19.82 -11.07
N VAL A 213 -9.59 -19.39 -12.16
CA VAL A 213 -8.38 -20.00 -12.72
C VAL A 213 -7.15 -19.18 -12.29
N GLY A 214 -6.10 -19.88 -11.87
CA GLY A 214 -4.83 -19.29 -11.43
C GLY A 214 -4.77 -19.03 -9.92
N ASP A 215 -3.80 -18.23 -9.53
CA ASP A 215 -3.47 -18.00 -8.11
C ASP A 215 -4.55 -17.19 -7.39
N LEU A 216 -4.70 -17.49 -6.10
CA LEU A 216 -5.40 -16.64 -5.13
C LEU A 216 -4.37 -15.81 -4.40
N ALA A 217 -4.73 -14.56 -4.10
CA ALA A 217 -3.97 -13.71 -3.21
C ALA A 217 -4.82 -13.34 -1.99
N LEU A 218 -4.24 -13.41 -0.81
CA LEU A 218 -4.85 -13.01 0.46
C LEU A 218 -3.94 -11.98 1.12
N VAL A 219 -4.51 -10.81 1.42
CA VAL A 219 -3.83 -9.76 2.19
C VAL A 219 -4.54 -9.52 3.51
N TRP A 220 -3.78 -9.39 4.58
CA TRP A 220 -4.31 -9.03 5.89
C TRP A 220 -3.22 -8.38 6.72
N SER A 221 -3.61 -7.78 7.83
CA SER A 221 -2.68 -7.19 8.76
C SER A 221 -2.98 -7.59 10.18
N THR A 222 -1.94 -7.50 11.00
CA THR A 222 -1.99 -7.60 12.45
C THR A 222 -1.54 -6.25 13.03
N THR A 223 -1.34 -6.18 14.34
CA THR A 223 -0.87 -4.93 14.96
C THR A 223 0.53 -4.52 14.50
N ASP A 224 1.38 -5.50 14.19
CA ASP A 224 2.82 -5.33 13.97
C ASP A 224 3.31 -5.82 12.60
N HIS A 225 2.46 -6.47 11.80
CA HIS A 225 2.81 -6.95 10.46
C HIS A 225 1.67 -6.75 9.48
N ILE A 226 2.05 -6.56 8.21
CA ILE A 226 1.21 -6.81 7.06
C ILE A 226 1.64 -8.13 6.41
N TYR A 227 0.70 -8.80 5.76
CA TYR A 227 0.91 -10.07 5.09
C TYR A 227 0.33 -10.06 3.68
N PHE A 228 1.04 -10.71 2.77
CA PHE A 228 0.59 -11.09 1.45
C PHE A 228 0.88 -12.58 1.26
N LEU A 229 -0.15 -13.37 0.98
CA LEU A 229 -0.06 -14.80 0.70
C LEU A 229 -0.62 -15.03 -0.70
N SER A 230 0.14 -15.68 -1.58
CA SER A 230 -0.31 -15.97 -2.94
C SER A 230 0.12 -17.35 -3.40
N GLY A 231 -0.72 -18.01 -4.21
CA GLY A 231 -0.39 -19.27 -4.87
C GLY A 231 -1.61 -20.03 -5.41
N GLY A 232 -1.36 -21.19 -6.00
CA GLY A 232 -2.36 -22.08 -6.60
C GLY A 232 -3.19 -22.86 -5.57
N LEU A 233 -3.71 -22.18 -4.56
CA LEU A 233 -4.43 -22.78 -3.42
C LEU A 233 -5.96 -22.70 -3.60
N THR A 234 -6.71 -23.51 -2.87
CA THR A 234 -8.16 -23.27 -2.73
C THR A 234 -8.41 -22.17 -1.69
N GLU A 235 -9.58 -21.53 -1.74
CA GLU A 235 -9.98 -20.53 -0.73
C GLU A 235 -9.94 -21.11 0.70
N THR A 236 -10.43 -22.33 0.90
CA THR A 236 -10.33 -22.99 2.20
C THR A 236 -8.87 -23.15 2.63
N ARG A 237 -8.00 -23.58 1.71
CA ARG A 237 -6.61 -23.86 2.03
C ARG A 237 -5.80 -22.60 2.32
N ILE A 238 -6.01 -21.52 1.57
CA ILE A 238 -5.32 -20.25 1.80
C ILE A 238 -5.74 -19.62 3.13
N ILE A 239 -7.00 -19.75 3.53
CA ILE A 239 -7.51 -19.31 4.85
C ILE A 239 -6.92 -20.15 5.98
N GLU A 240 -6.91 -21.48 5.86
CA GLU A 240 -6.28 -22.38 6.84
C GLU A 240 -4.80 -22.04 7.03
N LEU A 241 -4.09 -21.81 5.93
CA LEU A 241 -2.68 -21.47 5.94
C LEU A 241 -2.45 -20.13 6.64
N ALA A 242 -3.20 -19.08 6.28
CA ALA A 242 -3.12 -17.78 6.94
C ALA A 242 -3.40 -17.87 8.45
N ASN A 243 -4.37 -18.69 8.86
CA ASN A 243 -4.71 -18.93 10.26
C ASN A 243 -3.66 -19.72 11.05
N SER A 244 -2.74 -20.41 10.35
CA SER A 244 -1.65 -21.18 10.96
C SER A 244 -0.37 -20.37 11.20
N ILE A 245 -0.30 -19.15 10.66
CA ILE A 245 0.84 -18.23 10.82
C ILE A 245 0.85 -17.70 12.26
N GLN A 246 1.97 -17.90 12.98
CA GLN A 246 2.17 -17.55 14.39
C GLN A 246 3.48 -16.82 14.62
#